data_AF-A0A924U157-F1
#
_entry.id   AF-A0A924U157-F1
#
_cell.length_a   1.000
_cell.length_b   1.000
_cell.length_c   1.000
_cell.angle_alpha   90.00
_cell.angle_beta   90.00
_cell.angle_gamma   90.00
#
_symmetry.space_group_name_H-M   'P 1'
#
loop_
_entity.id
_entity.type
_entity.pdbx_description
1 polymer ?
#
loop_
_entity_poly.entity_id
_entity_poly.type
_entity_poly.pdbx_seq_one_letter_code
_entity_poly.pdbx_strand_id
1 'polypeptide(L)'
;MSTPMKLLPLLRGSPFAFPLAALAALAIFVISEASYQRASNTIDRLGARATARTAIQTLWRGLTDAESGQRGYLLTARSEYLQPYYQAQVQVAKSLESLNTYYRSDPSTEELMNEVAQASRDKLAELAETMKLYDAGKTEAWRSLVLSNIGKEQMDLVRASSEKLLMVESAKVNVARAGLRQTLMLNRIGVTAMSAMSLLALFMYLRQTTAL
;
A
#
# COMPACT_ATOMS: atom_id res chain seq x y z
N MET A 1 26.19 60.94 18.82
CA MET A 1 26.61 60.08 17.69
C MET A 1 26.91 58.70 18.26
N SER A 2 26.09 57.71 17.89
CA SER A 2 26.03 56.38 18.49
C SER A 2 27.16 55.47 18.00
N THR A 3 27.88 54.89 18.95
CA THR A 3 28.90 53.85 18.77
C THR A 3 28.28 52.54 18.26
N PRO A 4 28.78 51.92 17.17
CA PRO A 4 28.33 50.60 16.76
C PRO A 4 28.89 49.55 17.73
N MET A 5 27.97 48.77 18.30
CA MET A 5 28.23 47.69 19.24
C MET A 5 29.10 46.60 18.58
N LYS A 6 30.34 46.45 19.07
CA LYS A 6 31.30 45.41 18.67
C LYS A 6 30.87 44.02 19.16
N LEU A 7 30.00 43.34 18.42
CA LEU A 7 29.59 41.95 18.70
C LEU A 7 30.51 40.88 18.06
N LEU A 8 31.57 41.28 17.35
CA LEU A 8 32.38 40.40 16.49
C LEU A 8 33.66 39.74 17.08
N PRO A 9 34.16 39.99 18.32
CA PRO A 9 35.37 39.31 18.77
C PRO A 9 35.13 38.02 19.57
N LEU A 10 33.89 37.70 19.99
CA LEU A 10 33.62 36.57 20.89
C LEU A 10 33.70 35.18 20.25
N LEU A 11 33.72 35.08 18.92
CA LEU A 11 33.80 33.81 18.19
C LEU A 11 35.24 33.46 17.73
N ARG A 12 36.22 34.32 18.01
CA ARG A 12 37.53 34.30 17.33
C ARG A 12 38.59 33.37 17.95
N GLY A 13 38.21 32.46 18.87
CA GLY A 13 39.14 31.54 19.52
C GLY A 13 38.51 30.59 20.54
N SER A 14 37.21 30.31 20.41
CA SER A 14 36.50 29.47 21.39
C SER A 14 36.79 27.99 21.14
N PRO A 15 37.37 27.24 22.11
CA PRO A 15 37.60 25.79 21.99
C PRO A 15 36.29 24.99 21.86
N PHE A 16 35.14 25.65 22.02
CA PHE A 16 33.81 25.07 21.92
C PHE A 16 33.26 25.05 20.48
N ALA A 17 33.88 25.75 19.52
CA ALA A 17 33.39 25.80 18.14
C ALA A 17 33.44 24.43 17.44
N PHE A 18 34.53 23.68 17.65
CA PHE A 18 34.72 22.34 17.09
C PHE A 18 33.75 21.28 17.66
N PRO A 19 33.61 21.11 18.99
CA PRO A 19 32.66 20.15 19.56
C PRO A 19 31.20 20.50 19.23
N LEU A 20 30.86 21.79 19.11
CA LEU A 20 29.53 22.21 18.67
C LEU A 20 29.26 21.81 17.20
N ALA A 21 30.24 21.98 16.32
CA ALA A 21 30.15 21.55 14.92
C ALA A 21 30.06 20.01 14.80
N ALA A 22 30.82 19.27 15.61
CA ALA A 22 30.74 17.81 15.67
C ALA A 22 29.38 17.31 16.16
N LEU A 23 28.80 17.95 17.19
CA LEU A 23 27.45 17.67 17.67
C LEU A 23 26.39 17.94 16.60
N ALA A 24 26.51 19.04 15.86
CA ALA A 24 25.60 19.37 14.76
C ALA A 24 25.68 18.33 13.62
N ALA A 25 26.89 17.92 13.24
CA ALA A 25 27.11 16.88 12.23
C ALA A 25 26.52 15.52 12.67
N LEU A 26 26.71 15.15 13.94
CA LEU A 26 26.20 13.90 14.50
C LEU A 26 24.66 13.89 14.58
N ALA A 27 24.06 15.00 15.02
CA ALA A 27 22.60 15.14 15.03
C ALA A 27 22.01 14.97 13.62
N ILE A 28 22.67 15.51 12.60
CA ILE A 28 22.22 15.41 11.21
C ILE A 28 22.45 14.03 10.62
N PHE A 29 23.56 13.38 10.95
CA PHE A 29 23.78 11.98 10.60
C PHE A 29 22.64 11.09 11.13
N VAL A 30 22.26 11.26 12.40
CA VAL A 30 21.14 10.52 13.01
C VAL A 30 19.79 10.84 12.33
N ILE A 31 19.54 12.10 11.99
CA ILE A 31 18.31 12.50 11.28
C ILE A 31 18.27 11.97 9.85
N SER A 32 19.41 11.96 9.15
CA SER A 32 19.56 11.44 7.78
C SER A 32 19.32 9.94 7.75
N GLU A 33 19.96 9.19 8.66
CA GLU A 33 19.81 7.74 8.78
C GLU A 33 18.37 7.36 9.14
N ALA A 34 17.77 8.04 10.12
CA ALA A 34 16.37 7.85 10.47
C ALA A 34 15.41 8.16 9.30
N SER A 35 15.81 9.05 8.38
CA SER A 35 15.03 9.37 7.18
C SER A 35 15.24 8.35 6.06
N TYR A 36 16.45 7.81 5.92
CA TYR A 36 16.75 6.72 5.00
C TYR A 36 15.97 5.44 5.38
N GLN A 37 15.97 5.08 6.67
CA GLN A 37 15.15 3.96 7.17
C GLN A 37 13.64 4.17 6.95
N ARG A 38 13.14 5.41 7.02
CA ARG A 38 11.71 5.70 6.74
C ARG A 38 11.40 5.64 5.25
N ALA A 39 12.34 6.03 4.39
CA ALA A 39 12.21 5.97 2.94
C ALA A 39 12.21 4.52 2.43
N SER A 40 13.10 3.66 2.92
CA SER A 40 13.13 2.24 2.54
C SER A 40 11.84 1.50 2.92
N ASN A 41 11.36 1.68 4.16
CA ASN A 41 10.09 1.11 4.64
C ASN A 41 8.86 1.58 3.82
N THR A 42 8.94 2.74 3.15
CA THR A 42 7.85 3.24 2.30
C THR A 42 7.84 2.53 0.94
N ILE A 43 9.00 2.15 0.40
CA ILE A 43 9.11 1.43 -0.87
C ILE A 43 8.55 0.00 -0.73
N ASP A 44 8.89 -0.70 0.36
CA ASP A 44 8.39 -2.07 0.60
C ASP A 44 6.86 -2.11 0.77
N ARG A 45 6.30 -1.09 1.44
CA ARG A 45 4.84 -0.94 1.59
C ARG A 45 4.13 -0.62 0.28
N LEU A 46 4.79 0.04 -0.67
CA LEU A 46 4.21 0.29 -2.01
C LEU A 46 4.15 -1.00 -2.83
N GLY A 47 5.20 -1.84 -2.76
CA GLY A 47 5.22 -3.15 -3.41
C GLY A 47 4.12 -4.07 -2.89
N ALA A 48 4.02 -4.23 -1.57
CA ALA A 48 3.00 -5.09 -0.96
C ALA A 48 1.56 -4.66 -1.31
N ARG A 49 1.30 -3.34 -1.38
CA ARG A 49 0.00 -2.78 -1.82
C ARG A 49 -0.33 -3.07 -3.27
N ALA A 50 0.65 -2.93 -4.16
CA ALA A 50 0.47 -3.26 -5.57
C ALA A 50 0.07 -4.74 -5.70
N THR A 51 0.76 -5.62 -4.98
CA THR A 51 0.42 -7.05 -4.92
C THR A 51 -1.00 -7.30 -4.42
N ALA A 52 -1.43 -6.66 -3.33
CA ALA A 52 -2.79 -6.77 -2.81
C ALA A 52 -3.85 -6.30 -3.84
N ARG A 53 -3.61 -5.16 -4.50
CA ARG A 53 -4.50 -4.65 -5.56
C ARG A 53 -4.59 -5.60 -6.73
N THR A 54 -3.47 -6.15 -7.18
CA THR A 54 -3.44 -7.16 -8.25
C THR A 54 -4.18 -8.43 -7.82
N ALA A 55 -4.04 -8.87 -6.57
CA ALA A 55 -4.76 -10.02 -6.04
C ALA A 55 -6.28 -9.79 -6.02
N ILE A 56 -6.77 -8.60 -5.63
CA ILE A 56 -8.20 -8.25 -5.73
C ILE A 56 -8.69 -8.31 -7.19
N GLN A 57 -7.95 -7.71 -8.12
CA GLN A 57 -8.33 -7.73 -9.55
C GLN A 57 -8.35 -9.15 -10.11
N THR A 58 -7.43 -9.99 -9.66
CA THR A 58 -7.30 -11.37 -10.09
C THR A 58 -8.41 -12.25 -9.49
N LEU A 59 -8.80 -12.00 -8.24
CA LEU A 59 -9.98 -12.60 -7.62
C LEU A 59 -11.24 -12.29 -8.43
N TRP A 60 -11.46 -11.00 -8.74
CA TRP A 60 -12.63 -10.56 -9.49
C TRP A 60 -12.71 -11.19 -10.89
N ARG A 61 -11.58 -11.23 -11.59
CA ARG A 61 -11.47 -11.88 -12.89
C ARG A 61 -11.77 -13.37 -12.80
N GLY A 62 -11.17 -14.06 -11.82
CA GLY A 62 -11.42 -15.48 -11.60
C GLY A 62 -12.90 -15.80 -11.36
N LEU A 63 -13.58 -15.06 -10.48
CA LEU A 63 -15.02 -15.26 -10.26
C LEU A 63 -15.86 -15.02 -11.51
N THR A 64 -15.49 -14.01 -12.32
CA THR A 64 -16.15 -13.71 -13.60
C THR A 64 -15.93 -14.80 -14.64
N ASP A 65 -14.70 -15.30 -14.77
CA ASP A 65 -14.34 -16.37 -15.70
C ASP A 65 -15.02 -17.69 -15.31
N ALA A 66 -15.15 -17.95 -14.00
CA ALA A 66 -15.90 -19.09 -13.49
C ALA A 66 -17.38 -19.02 -13.87
N GLU A 67 -18.03 -17.87 -13.64
CA GLU A 67 -19.43 -17.68 -14.04
C GLU A 67 -19.60 -17.76 -15.56
N SER A 68 -18.70 -17.16 -16.34
CA SER A 68 -18.76 -17.19 -17.80
C SER A 68 -18.63 -18.60 -18.36
N GLY A 69 -17.65 -19.38 -17.87
CA GLY A 69 -17.45 -20.78 -18.26
C GLY A 69 -18.64 -21.66 -17.90
N GLN A 70 -19.17 -21.48 -16.69
CA GLN A 70 -20.36 -22.18 -16.22
C GLN A 70 -21.58 -21.89 -17.12
N ARG A 71 -21.84 -20.62 -17.46
CA ARG A 71 -22.95 -20.24 -18.34
C ARG A 71 -22.76 -20.78 -19.75
N GLY A 72 -21.53 -20.77 -20.28
CA GLY A 72 -21.19 -21.41 -21.54
C GLY A 72 -21.52 -22.90 -21.56
N TYR A 73 -21.19 -23.61 -20.49
CA TYR A 73 -21.54 -25.02 -20.33
C TYR A 73 -23.05 -25.23 -20.28
N LEU A 74 -23.79 -24.49 -19.44
CA LEU A 74 -25.25 -24.61 -19.36
C LEU A 74 -25.96 -24.34 -20.70
N LEU A 75 -25.46 -23.39 -21.48
CA LEU A 75 -26.05 -22.99 -22.76
C LEU A 75 -25.76 -23.97 -23.88
N THR A 76 -24.60 -24.64 -23.87
CA THR A 76 -24.11 -25.43 -25.02
C THR A 76 -24.01 -26.92 -24.75
N ALA A 77 -24.07 -27.34 -23.49
CA ALA A 77 -23.75 -28.69 -23.01
C ALA A 77 -22.32 -29.17 -23.37
N ARG A 78 -21.41 -28.27 -23.78
CA ARG A 78 -20.04 -28.64 -24.17
C ARG A 78 -19.08 -28.42 -22.99
N SER A 79 -18.44 -29.50 -22.55
CA SER A 79 -17.49 -29.49 -21.43
C SER A 79 -16.25 -28.61 -21.67
N GLU A 80 -15.93 -28.28 -22.92
CA GLU A 80 -14.86 -27.34 -23.28
C GLU A 80 -15.03 -25.96 -22.61
N TYR A 81 -16.28 -25.52 -22.40
CA TYR A 81 -16.57 -24.27 -21.70
C TYR A 81 -16.29 -24.32 -20.19
N LEU A 82 -16.01 -25.49 -19.61
CA LEU A 82 -15.64 -25.62 -18.20
C LEU A 82 -14.15 -25.36 -17.94
N GLN A 83 -13.31 -25.27 -18.98
CA GLN A 83 -11.89 -24.99 -18.81
C GLN A 83 -11.62 -23.67 -18.06
N PRO A 84 -12.27 -22.52 -18.39
CA PRO A 84 -12.15 -21.29 -17.60
C PRO A 84 -12.62 -21.46 -16.14
N TYR A 85 -13.66 -22.26 -15.89
CA TYR A 85 -14.17 -22.52 -14.54
C TYR A 85 -13.13 -23.21 -13.65
N TYR A 86 -12.50 -24.29 -14.15
CA TYR A 86 -11.49 -25.00 -13.37
C TYR A 86 -10.24 -24.16 -13.12
N GLN A 87 -9.80 -23.39 -14.11
CA GLN A 87 -8.66 -22.46 -13.95
C GLN A 87 -8.98 -21.37 -12.93
N ALA A 88 -10.19 -20.82 -12.98
CA ALA A 88 -10.66 -19.79 -12.07
C ALA A 88 -10.68 -20.28 -10.61
N GLN A 89 -11.10 -21.50 -10.31
CA GLN A 89 -11.09 -22.03 -8.94
C GLN A 89 -9.71 -21.95 -8.29
N VAL A 90 -8.67 -22.38 -9.01
CA VAL A 90 -7.28 -22.32 -8.55
C VAL A 90 -6.83 -20.88 -8.36
N GLN A 91 -7.19 -20.00 -9.29
CA GLN A 91 -6.79 -18.60 -9.25
C GLN A 91 -7.46 -17.81 -8.12
N VAL A 92 -8.75 -18.08 -7.86
CA VAL A 92 -9.51 -17.51 -6.75
C VAL A 92 -8.90 -17.93 -5.42
N ALA A 93 -8.60 -19.22 -5.25
CA ALA A 93 -7.98 -19.74 -4.02
C ALA A 93 -6.63 -19.05 -3.72
N LYS A 94 -5.74 -18.98 -4.72
CA LYS A 94 -4.44 -18.29 -4.59
C LYS A 94 -4.58 -16.79 -4.28
N SER A 95 -5.57 -16.14 -4.89
CA SER A 95 -5.83 -14.72 -4.66
C SER A 95 -6.32 -14.47 -3.24
N LEU A 96 -7.24 -15.30 -2.73
CA LEU A 96 -7.72 -15.23 -1.35
C LEU A 96 -6.58 -15.48 -0.34
N GLU A 97 -5.71 -16.45 -0.59
CA GLU A 97 -4.54 -16.73 0.26
C GLU A 97 -3.57 -15.53 0.31
N SER A 98 -3.30 -14.93 -0.85
CA SER A 98 -2.45 -13.74 -0.95
C SER A 98 -3.04 -12.55 -0.20
N LEU A 99 -4.34 -12.33 -0.32
CA LEU A 99 -5.05 -11.26 0.39
C LEU A 99 -5.09 -11.50 1.89
N ASN A 100 -5.39 -12.73 2.31
CA ASN A 100 -5.39 -13.10 3.72
C ASN A 100 -4.01 -12.89 4.35
N THR A 101 -2.93 -13.25 3.64
CA THR A 101 -1.56 -13.02 4.10
C THR A 101 -1.25 -11.53 4.25
N TYR A 102 -1.67 -10.72 3.27
CA TYR A 102 -1.45 -9.27 3.28
C TYR A 102 -2.20 -8.55 4.42
N TYR A 103 -3.48 -8.91 4.64
CA TYR A 103 -4.35 -8.25 5.64
C TYR A 103 -4.27 -8.86 7.05
N ARG A 104 -3.54 -9.97 7.24
CA ARG A 104 -3.51 -10.74 8.50
C ARG A 104 -3.21 -9.92 9.75
N SER A 105 -2.33 -8.94 9.65
CA SER A 105 -1.87 -8.14 10.78
C SER A 105 -2.74 -6.92 11.07
N ASP A 106 -3.84 -6.76 10.35
CA ASP A 106 -4.66 -5.55 10.39
C ASP A 106 -6.11 -5.87 10.82
N PRO A 107 -6.42 -5.73 12.13
CA PRO A 107 -7.76 -6.00 12.67
C PRO A 107 -8.86 -5.19 12.00
N SER A 108 -8.55 -3.99 11.48
CA SER A 108 -9.54 -3.15 10.80
C SER A 108 -10.00 -3.70 9.44
N THR A 109 -9.31 -4.72 8.92
CA THR A 109 -9.60 -5.36 7.64
C THR A 109 -10.10 -6.79 7.76
N GLU A 110 -10.10 -7.36 8.98
CA GLU A 110 -10.45 -8.76 9.23
C GLU A 110 -11.88 -9.08 8.80
N GLU A 111 -12.84 -8.25 9.20
CA GLU A 111 -14.26 -8.42 8.83
C GLU A 111 -14.46 -8.37 7.32
N LEU A 112 -13.88 -7.34 6.66
CA LEU A 112 -13.98 -7.18 5.20
C LEU A 112 -13.31 -8.34 4.45
N MET A 113 -12.18 -8.85 4.94
CA MET A 113 -11.51 -10.00 4.34
C MET A 113 -12.34 -11.28 4.51
N ASN A 114 -12.99 -11.45 5.66
CA ASN A 114 -13.91 -12.56 5.89
C ASN A 114 -15.13 -12.48 4.96
N GLU A 115 -15.71 -11.31 4.76
CA GLU A 115 -16.79 -11.08 3.79
C GLU A 115 -16.36 -11.45 2.36
N VAL A 116 -15.22 -10.93 1.90
CA VAL A 116 -14.68 -11.24 0.56
C VAL A 116 -14.45 -12.75 0.40
N ALA A 117 -13.84 -13.39 1.39
CA ALA A 117 -13.51 -14.80 1.33
C ALA A 117 -14.77 -15.68 1.35
N GLN A 118 -15.74 -15.36 2.20
CA GLN A 118 -16.98 -16.10 2.31
C GLN A 118 -17.83 -15.95 1.05
N ALA A 119 -18.04 -14.71 0.59
CA ALA A 119 -18.82 -14.45 -0.62
C ALA A 119 -18.20 -15.09 -1.88
N SER A 120 -16.87 -15.12 -1.98
CA SER A 120 -16.16 -15.82 -3.05
C SER A 120 -16.38 -17.34 -3.01
N ARG A 121 -16.35 -17.94 -1.82
CA ARG A 121 -16.63 -19.38 -1.63
C ARG A 121 -18.09 -19.70 -1.95
N ASP A 122 -19.01 -18.89 -1.47
CA ASP A 122 -20.45 -19.07 -1.71
C ASP A 122 -20.78 -18.93 -3.19
N LYS A 123 -20.14 -17.99 -3.89
CA LYS A 123 -20.25 -17.88 -5.35
C LYS A 123 -19.77 -19.14 -6.07
N LEU A 124 -18.60 -19.67 -5.72
CA LEU A 124 -18.09 -20.89 -6.35
C LEU A 124 -18.95 -22.12 -6.03
N ALA A 125 -19.51 -22.19 -4.82
CA ALA A 125 -20.42 -23.25 -4.39
C ALA A 125 -21.76 -23.18 -5.14
N GLU A 126 -22.31 -21.99 -5.33
CA GLU A 126 -23.50 -21.75 -6.17
C GLU A 126 -23.27 -22.27 -7.60
N LEU A 127 -22.17 -21.87 -8.23
CA LEU A 127 -21.84 -22.33 -9.59
C LEU A 127 -21.71 -23.86 -9.67
N ALA A 128 -21.06 -24.49 -8.68
CA ALA A 128 -20.91 -25.94 -8.61
C ALA A 128 -22.25 -26.67 -8.45
N GLU A 129 -23.12 -26.19 -7.55
CA GLU A 129 -24.44 -26.79 -7.35
C GLU A 129 -25.32 -26.61 -8.58
N THR A 130 -25.26 -25.45 -9.24
CA THR A 130 -25.99 -25.21 -10.50
C THR A 130 -25.59 -26.22 -11.58
N MET A 131 -24.28 -26.48 -11.77
CA MET A 131 -23.82 -27.48 -12.74
C MET A 131 -24.25 -28.90 -12.36
N LYS A 132 -24.16 -29.26 -11.08
CA LYS A 132 -24.61 -30.57 -10.58
C LYS A 132 -26.11 -30.80 -10.81
N LEU A 133 -26.94 -29.77 -10.61
CA LEU A 133 -28.37 -29.83 -10.89
C LEU A 133 -28.66 -29.95 -12.39
N TYR A 134 -27.87 -29.26 -13.23
CA TYR A 134 -27.92 -29.36 -14.68
C TYR A 134 -27.59 -30.78 -15.16
N ASP A 135 -26.48 -31.35 -14.70
CA ASP A 135 -26.04 -32.71 -15.05
C ASP A 135 -27.03 -33.79 -14.58
N ALA A 136 -27.73 -33.53 -13.48
CA ALA A 136 -28.80 -34.39 -12.97
C ALA A 136 -30.13 -34.26 -13.73
N GLY A 137 -30.21 -33.42 -14.77
CA GLY A 137 -31.43 -33.19 -15.55
C GLY A 137 -32.52 -32.40 -14.80
N LYS A 138 -32.21 -31.81 -13.64
CA LYS A 138 -33.17 -31.08 -12.79
C LYS A 138 -33.41 -29.67 -13.31
N THR A 139 -34.07 -29.58 -14.47
CA THR A 139 -34.22 -28.35 -15.25
C THR A 139 -34.76 -27.16 -14.46
N GLU A 140 -35.83 -27.38 -13.68
CA GLU A 140 -36.42 -26.31 -12.88
C GLU A 140 -35.50 -25.83 -11.75
N ALA A 141 -34.79 -26.77 -11.12
CA ALA A 141 -33.94 -26.47 -9.96
C ALA A 141 -32.73 -25.61 -10.34
N TRP A 142 -31.98 -25.97 -11.40
CA TRP A 142 -30.81 -25.19 -11.80
C TRP A 142 -31.22 -23.81 -12.36
N ARG A 143 -32.35 -23.72 -13.07
CA ARG A 143 -32.87 -22.42 -13.56
C ARG A 143 -33.29 -21.52 -12.42
N SER A 144 -34.03 -22.06 -11.44
CA SER A 144 -34.43 -21.32 -10.24
C SER A 144 -33.21 -20.79 -9.49
N LEU A 145 -32.15 -21.60 -9.35
CA LEU A 145 -30.91 -21.19 -8.69
C LEU A 145 -30.21 -20.03 -9.42
N VAL A 146 -30.06 -20.11 -10.76
CA VAL A 146 -29.50 -19.01 -11.56
C VAL A 146 -30.34 -17.74 -11.48
N LEU A 147 -31.67 -17.87 -11.45
CA LEU A 147 -32.61 -16.74 -11.41
C LEU A 147 -32.82 -16.16 -10.01
N SER A 148 -32.33 -16.83 -8.96
CA SER A 148 -32.49 -16.40 -7.56
C SER A 148 -31.74 -15.12 -7.20
N ASN A 149 -30.89 -14.61 -8.09
CA ASN A 149 -29.96 -13.50 -7.86
C ASN A 149 -28.89 -13.74 -6.78
N ILE A 150 -28.84 -14.92 -6.14
CA ILE A 150 -27.85 -15.18 -5.08
C ILE A 150 -26.41 -15.00 -5.59
N GLY A 151 -26.13 -15.47 -6.82
CA GLY A 151 -24.83 -15.28 -7.45
C GLY A 151 -24.47 -13.81 -7.71
N LYS A 152 -25.46 -12.94 -7.98
CA LYS A 152 -25.28 -11.50 -8.15
C LYS A 152 -24.99 -10.84 -6.80
N GLU A 153 -25.74 -11.19 -5.76
CA GLU A 153 -25.53 -10.66 -4.41
C GLU A 153 -24.12 -10.99 -3.89
N GLN A 154 -23.64 -12.21 -4.10
CA GLN A 154 -22.27 -12.57 -3.74
C GLN A 154 -21.22 -11.78 -4.52
N MET A 155 -21.43 -11.56 -5.82
CA MET A 155 -20.53 -10.75 -6.64
C MET A 155 -20.55 -9.27 -6.21
N ASP A 156 -21.71 -8.73 -5.86
CA ASP A 156 -21.84 -7.36 -5.35
C ASP A 156 -21.15 -7.20 -3.99
N LEU A 157 -21.28 -8.20 -3.10
CA LEU A 157 -20.60 -8.22 -1.80
C LEU A 157 -19.07 -8.30 -1.96
N VAL A 158 -18.55 -9.20 -2.80
CA VAL A 158 -17.11 -9.28 -3.09
C VAL A 158 -16.59 -7.94 -3.60
N ARG A 159 -17.32 -7.29 -4.53
CA ARG A 159 -16.93 -5.99 -5.08
C ARG A 159 -16.89 -4.90 -4.01
N ALA A 160 -17.99 -4.75 -3.26
CA ALA A 160 -18.12 -3.71 -2.25
C ALA A 160 -17.10 -3.85 -1.12
N SER A 161 -16.89 -5.07 -0.61
CA SER A 161 -15.93 -5.32 0.48
C SER A 161 -14.48 -5.18 -0.01
N SER A 162 -14.18 -5.58 -1.26
CA SER A 162 -12.87 -5.34 -1.87
C SER A 162 -12.57 -3.85 -2.07
N GLU A 163 -13.56 -3.05 -2.47
CA GLU A 163 -13.43 -1.59 -2.57
C GLU A 163 -13.18 -0.95 -1.20
N LYS A 164 -13.89 -1.40 -0.16
CA LYS A 164 -13.65 -0.96 1.22
C LYS A 164 -12.24 -1.30 1.69
N LEU A 165 -11.71 -2.50 1.41
CA LEU A 165 -10.33 -2.86 1.72
C LEU A 165 -9.33 -1.87 1.09
N LEU A 166 -9.52 -1.55 -0.20
CA LEU A 166 -8.68 -0.57 -0.91
C LEU A 166 -8.80 0.85 -0.34
N MET A 167 -9.98 1.23 0.15
CA MET A 167 -10.21 2.54 0.79
C MET A 167 -9.51 2.63 2.15
N VAL A 168 -9.60 1.58 2.99
CA VAL A 168 -8.89 1.51 4.28
C VAL A 168 -7.38 1.67 4.06
N GLU A 169 -6.83 0.99 3.05
CA GLU A 169 -5.43 1.14 2.67
C GLU A 169 -5.07 2.55 2.22
N SER A 170 -5.88 3.13 1.35
CA SER A 170 -5.66 4.48 0.82
C SER A 170 -5.69 5.54 1.93
N ALA A 171 -6.59 5.41 2.90
CA ALA A 171 -6.65 6.28 4.07
C ALA A 171 -5.35 6.19 4.90
N LYS A 172 -4.85 4.97 5.14
CA LYS A 172 -3.56 4.75 5.83
C LYS A 172 -2.37 5.35 5.07
N VAL A 173 -2.37 5.30 3.74
CA VAL A 173 -1.35 5.97 2.91
C VAL A 173 -1.36 7.48 3.16
N ASN A 174 -2.54 8.10 3.16
CA ASN A 174 -2.65 9.56 3.26
C ASN A 174 -2.14 10.06 4.61
N VAL A 175 -2.48 9.35 5.69
CA VAL A 175 -1.94 9.63 7.04
C VAL A 175 -0.42 9.44 7.07
N ALA A 176 0.10 8.35 6.51
CA ALA A 176 1.54 8.10 6.45
C ALA A 176 2.30 9.16 5.63
N ARG A 177 1.76 9.57 4.48
CA ARG A 177 2.35 10.62 3.61
C ARG A 177 2.39 11.99 4.28
N ALA A 178 1.38 12.33 5.08
CA ALA A 178 1.36 13.57 5.85
C ALA A 178 2.52 13.64 6.84
N GLY A 179 2.77 12.55 7.58
CA GLY A 179 3.92 12.45 8.50
C GLY A 179 5.29 12.46 7.80
N LEU A 180 5.38 11.87 6.60
CA LEU A 180 6.59 11.88 5.77
C LEU A 180 6.96 13.29 5.28
N ARG A 181 5.99 14.08 4.80
CA ARG A 181 6.25 15.49 4.37
C ARG A 181 6.85 16.33 5.49
N GLN A 182 6.34 16.17 6.70
CA GLN A 182 6.82 16.90 7.87
C GLN A 182 8.27 16.52 8.22
N THR A 183 8.59 15.21 8.12
CA THR A 183 9.96 14.72 8.32
C THR A 183 10.93 15.24 7.24
N LEU A 184 10.51 15.25 5.98
CA LEU A 184 11.35 15.71 4.87
C LEU A 184 11.60 17.24 4.90
N MET A 185 10.63 18.04 5.36
CA MET A 185 10.84 19.48 5.53
C MET A 185 11.86 19.79 6.63
N LEU A 186 11.80 19.09 7.77
CA LEU A 186 12.80 19.24 8.85
C LEU A 186 14.21 18.90 8.35
N ASN A 187 14.34 17.86 7.55
CA ASN A 187 15.62 17.45 6.99
C ASN A 187 16.17 18.46 5.96
N ARG A 188 15.30 19.03 5.12
CA ARG A 188 15.67 20.07 4.15
C ARG A 188 16.14 21.35 4.84
N ILE A 189 15.47 21.77 5.92
CA ILE A 189 15.89 22.94 6.72
C ILE A 189 17.26 22.68 7.34
N GLY A 190 17.49 21.50 7.92
CA GLY A 190 18.78 21.12 8.51
C GLY A 190 19.94 21.18 7.52
N VAL A 191 19.77 20.62 6.32
CA VAL A 191 20.78 20.67 5.25
C VAL A 191 21.04 22.11 4.79
N THR A 192 19.99 22.91 4.56
CA THR A 192 20.17 24.31 4.13
C THR A 192 20.86 25.17 5.20
N ALA A 193 20.57 24.93 6.49
CA ALA A 193 21.22 25.62 7.58
C ALA A 193 22.71 25.28 7.67
N MET A 194 23.10 24.00 7.48
CA MET A 194 24.51 23.60 7.45
C MET A 194 25.28 24.16 6.27
N SER A 195 24.69 24.17 5.07
CA SER A 195 25.32 24.79 3.91
C SER A 195 25.57 26.28 4.15
N ALA A 196 24.59 26.98 4.74
CA ALA A 196 24.74 28.39 5.10
C ALA A 196 25.83 28.62 6.17
N MET A 197 25.88 27.79 7.22
CA MET A 197 26.91 27.88 8.26
C MET A 197 28.31 27.57 7.73
N SER A 198 28.44 26.58 6.84
CA SER A 198 29.72 26.20 6.22
C SER A 198 30.25 27.31 5.30
N LEU A 199 29.36 27.93 4.51
CA LEU A 199 29.69 29.09 3.68
C LEU A 199 30.10 30.30 4.52
N LEU A 200 29.42 30.55 5.64
CA LEU A 200 29.78 31.61 6.59
C LEU A 200 31.17 31.37 7.21
N ALA A 201 31.46 30.14 7.63
CA ALA A 201 32.76 29.76 8.19
C ALA A 201 33.89 29.94 7.16
N LEU A 202 33.67 29.48 5.91
CA LEU A 202 34.60 29.66 4.80
C LEU A 202 34.84 31.16 4.51
N PHE A 203 33.77 31.96 4.45
CA PHE A 203 33.86 33.39 4.22
C PHE A 203 34.67 34.09 5.32
N MET A 204 34.44 33.75 6.59
CA MET A 204 35.21 34.29 7.71
C MET A 204 36.68 33.91 7.62
N TYR A 205 37.00 32.66 7.24
CA TYR A 205 38.38 32.19 7.04
C TYR A 205 39.09 32.95 5.91
N LEU A 206 38.45 33.08 4.74
CA LEU A 206 39.01 33.82 3.60
C LEU A 206 39.23 35.31 3.90
N ARG A 207 38.31 35.92 4.65
CA ARG A 207 38.45 37.31 5.11
C ARG A 207 39.58 37.46 6.15
N GLN A 208 39.85 36.43 6.93
CA GLN A 208 40.94 36.43 7.89
C GLN A 208 42.31 36.31 7.20
N THR A 209 42.42 35.51 6.15
CA THR A 209 43.67 35.34 5.38
C THR A 209 44.02 36.55 4.51
N THR A 210 43.04 37.34 4.07
CA THR A 210 43.25 38.57 3.28
C THR A 210 43.53 39.81 4.13
N ALA A 211 43.31 39.74 5.45
CA ALA A 211 43.59 40.81 6.40
C ALA A 211 44.94 40.64 7.14
N LEU A 212 45.72 39.64 6.75
CA LEU A 212 47.11 39.39 7.14
C LEU A 212 48.03 39.80 5.98
#